data_AF-A0A356T1T9-F1
#
_entry.id   AF-A0A356T1T9-F1
#
_cell.length_a   1.000
_cell.length_b   1.000
_cell.length_c   1.000
_cell.angle_alpha   90.00
_cell.angle_beta   90.00
_cell.angle_gamma   90.00
#
_symmetry.space_group_name_H-M   'P 1'
#
loop_
_entity.id
_entity.type
_entity.pdbx_description
1 polymer ?
#
loop_
_entity_poly.entity_id
_entity_poly.type
_entity_poly.pdbx_seq_one_letter_code
_entity_poly.pdbx_strand_id
1 'polypeptide(L)'
;ASSPSSLPSGARDRASPPRRGSSAGGPETEVGFGRCTTATTPDRRQTSFGARPRGTWTRSWPGYLARLEAFDDDDGNPLEREIDALAHAGITGGCGERRFCPNALVSRAAMATFVANAFELPPGPDAFDDDGGVHEPAIDSVAAAGITNGCGPRRYCPSTPVSRAQMAAFLRRALTR
;
A
#
# COMPACT_ATOMS: atom_id res chain seq x y z
N ALA A 1 29.25 42.41 44.25
CA ALA A 1 28.46 43.47 43.60
C ALA A 1 27.63 42.79 42.52
N SER A 2 26.47 42.19 42.82
CA SER A 2 25.20 42.82 43.28
C SER A 2 24.75 43.84 42.24
N SER A 3 23.76 43.62 41.38
CA SER A 3 22.41 43.10 41.67
C SER A 3 21.74 42.42 40.45
N PRO A 4 20.80 41.47 40.66
CA PRO A 4 19.83 41.02 39.67
C PRO A 4 18.51 41.80 39.81
N SER A 5 17.65 41.84 38.79
CA SER A 5 16.27 42.33 38.93
C SER A 5 15.30 41.45 38.16
N SER A 6 14.41 40.88 38.96
CA SER A 6 13.43 39.84 38.67
C SER A 6 12.16 40.41 38.06
N LEU A 7 11.50 39.61 37.22
CA LEU A 7 10.03 39.61 37.10
C LEU A 7 9.42 39.13 38.43
N PRO A 8 8.17 39.52 38.76
CA PRO A 8 7.09 38.52 38.68
C PRO A 8 5.66 39.05 38.39
N SER A 9 4.91 38.22 37.65
CA SER A 9 3.59 37.60 37.97
C SER A 9 2.36 38.43 38.41
N GLY A 10 1.22 38.12 37.76
CA GLY A 10 -0.17 38.39 38.22
C GLY A 10 -1.03 39.00 37.10
N ALA A 11 -1.85 38.29 36.31
CA ALA A 11 -2.97 37.37 36.57
C ALA A 11 -4.26 38.04 37.09
N ARG A 12 -5.36 37.77 36.34
CA ARG A 12 -6.81 38.08 36.54
C ARG A 12 -7.20 39.41 35.87
N ASP A 13 -8.13 39.41 34.91
CA ASP A 13 -9.56 39.26 35.19
C ASP A 13 -10.41 38.53 34.14
N ARG A 14 -11.43 37.86 34.67
CA ARG A 14 -12.57 37.20 34.01
C ARG A 14 -13.58 38.25 33.54
N ALA A 15 -14.26 38.02 32.42
CA ALA A 15 -15.74 38.02 32.34
C ALA A 15 -16.26 37.81 30.90
N SER A 16 -16.91 36.66 30.66
CA SER A 16 -18.17 36.58 29.89
C SER A 16 -19.32 37.14 30.76
N PRO A 17 -20.57 37.47 30.32
CA PRO A 17 -21.39 36.86 29.26
C PRO A 17 -22.30 37.93 28.54
N PRO A 18 -23.58 37.76 28.06
CA PRO A 18 -24.67 36.83 28.43
C PRO A 18 -25.23 35.95 27.29
N ARG A 19 -25.88 34.87 27.74
CA ARG A 19 -26.79 34.00 26.99
C ARG A 19 -28.12 34.73 26.74
N ARG A 20 -28.74 34.52 25.57
CA ARG A 20 -30.20 34.59 25.40
C ARG A 20 -30.70 33.22 24.95
N GLY A 21 -31.74 32.73 25.62
CA GLY A 21 -32.40 31.46 25.36
C GLY A 21 -33.78 31.62 24.69
N SER A 22 -34.29 30.45 24.27
CA SER A 22 -35.67 29.93 24.23
C SER A 22 -36.76 30.78 23.55
N SER A 23 -37.72 30.29 22.76
CA SER A 23 -38.37 28.98 22.51
C SER A 23 -39.04 29.09 21.10
N ALA A 24 -39.40 28.06 20.32
CA ALA A 24 -40.28 26.90 20.51
C ALA A 24 -40.02 25.94 19.32
N GLY A 25 -39.99 24.61 19.44
CA GLY A 25 -41.17 23.74 19.56
C GLY A 25 -41.40 22.98 18.24
N GLY A 26 -41.08 21.67 18.18
CA GLY A 26 -41.38 20.78 17.05
C GLY A 26 -40.47 19.55 17.02
N PRO A 27 -41.00 18.35 16.67
CA PRO A 27 -40.80 17.14 17.46
C PRO A 27 -39.43 16.45 17.30
N GLU A 28 -38.98 15.93 18.43
CA GLU A 28 -37.90 14.97 18.60
C GLU A 28 -38.17 13.73 17.74
N THR A 29 -37.36 13.51 16.70
CA THR A 29 -37.11 12.14 16.22
C THR A 29 -35.90 11.62 16.97
N GLU A 30 -36.16 10.90 18.05
CA GLU A 30 -35.22 9.95 18.63
C GLU A 30 -34.67 9.06 17.51
N VAL A 31 -33.41 9.25 17.12
CA VAL A 31 -32.68 8.19 16.43
C VAL A 31 -32.21 7.24 17.50
N GLY A 32 -33.15 6.40 17.95
CA GLY A 32 -32.86 5.30 18.84
C GLY A 32 -31.77 4.42 18.21
N PHE A 33 -30.87 3.94 19.06
CA PHE A 33 -30.03 2.78 18.75
C PHE A 33 -30.94 1.58 18.46
N GLY A 34 -31.40 1.53 17.21
CA GLY A 34 -32.21 0.47 16.65
C GLY A 34 -31.36 -0.78 16.53
N ARG A 35 -31.80 -1.81 17.26
CA ARG A 35 -31.39 -3.20 17.12
C ARG A 35 -31.19 -3.56 15.65
N CYS A 36 -30.12 -4.28 15.34
CA CYS A 36 -29.94 -4.99 14.08
C CYS A 36 -31.14 -5.93 13.85
N THR A 37 -32.16 -5.45 13.14
CA THR A 37 -33.18 -6.30 12.55
C THR A 37 -32.65 -6.82 11.22
N THR A 38 -32.88 -8.11 11.03
CA THR A 38 -32.35 -8.98 9.99
C THR A 38 -32.51 -8.42 8.58
N ALA A 39 -31.42 -7.89 8.02
CA ALA A 39 -31.26 -7.78 6.58
C ALA A 39 -31.01 -9.19 6.02
N THR A 40 -31.85 -9.55 5.06
CA THR A 40 -31.87 -10.80 4.30
C THR A 40 -30.46 -11.28 3.94
N THR A 41 -30.09 -12.41 4.53
CA THR A 41 -28.89 -13.19 4.21
C THR A 41 -28.96 -13.63 2.74
N PRO A 42 -28.00 -13.32 1.87
CA PRO A 42 -27.83 -14.08 0.65
C PRO A 42 -27.47 -15.51 1.03
N ASP A 43 -28.30 -16.44 0.53
CA ASP A 43 -28.38 -17.85 0.89
C ASP A 43 -27.01 -18.54 1.00
N ARG A 44 -26.71 -18.96 2.23
CA ARG A 44 -25.58 -19.81 2.61
C ARG A 44 -25.93 -21.29 2.33
N ARG A 45 -26.30 -21.62 1.08
CA ARG A 45 -26.54 -22.99 0.61
C ARG A 45 -26.06 -23.22 -0.81
N GLN A 46 -24.78 -22.97 -1.07
CA GLN A 46 -24.02 -23.73 -2.07
C GLN A 46 -22.60 -24.05 -1.58
N THR A 47 -22.48 -24.50 -0.33
CA THR A 47 -21.33 -25.32 0.08
C THR A 47 -21.71 -26.78 -0.06
N SER A 48 -21.79 -27.29 -1.30
CA SER A 48 -21.53 -28.71 -1.50
C SER A 48 -20.01 -28.87 -1.52
N PHE A 49 -19.42 -29.04 -0.34
CA PHE A 49 -18.17 -29.78 -0.20
C PHE A 49 -18.47 -31.21 -0.65
N GLY A 50 -18.42 -31.43 -1.97
CA GLY A 50 -18.40 -32.77 -2.54
C GLY A 50 -17.17 -33.47 -2.01
N ALA A 51 -17.40 -34.53 -1.24
CA ALA A 51 -16.35 -35.41 -0.75
C ALA A 51 -15.39 -35.77 -1.89
N ARG A 52 -14.13 -35.38 -1.77
CA ARG A 52 -13.10 -35.70 -2.77
C ARG A 52 -12.80 -37.20 -2.65
N PRO A 53 -12.98 -38.01 -3.70
CA PRO A 53 -12.44 -39.36 -3.68
C PRO A 53 -10.91 -39.27 -3.57
N ARG A 54 -10.32 -40.05 -2.68
CA ARG A 54 -8.86 -40.23 -2.60
C ARG A 54 -8.42 -41.02 -3.83
N GLY A 55 -8.17 -40.32 -4.92
CA GLY A 55 -7.73 -40.89 -6.20
C GLY A 55 -6.58 -40.06 -6.77
N THR A 56 -5.41 -40.68 -6.80
CA THR A 56 -4.18 -40.37 -7.57
C THR A 56 -4.17 -39.06 -8.38
N TRP A 57 -3.34 -38.13 -7.90
CA TRP A 57 -2.95 -36.88 -8.56
C TRP A 57 -2.10 -37.13 -9.80
N THR A 58 -2.72 -37.52 -10.91
CA THR A 58 -2.10 -37.39 -12.23
C THR A 58 -3.18 -37.13 -13.25
N ARG A 59 -3.32 -35.87 -13.66
CA ARG A 59 -3.62 -35.40 -15.03
C ARG A 59 -3.88 -33.89 -14.99
N SER A 60 -2.86 -33.18 -15.49
CA SER A 60 -2.94 -31.97 -16.31
C SER A 60 -4.34 -31.41 -16.55
N TRP A 61 -4.56 -30.18 -16.06
CA TRP A 61 -5.60 -29.29 -16.55
C TRP A 61 -4.95 -28.30 -17.53
N PRO A 62 -5.09 -28.47 -18.86
CA PRO A 62 -4.32 -27.67 -19.83
C PRO A 62 -4.75 -26.20 -19.95
N GLY A 63 -5.89 -25.80 -19.34
CA GLY A 63 -6.50 -24.50 -19.63
C GLY A 63 -6.43 -23.44 -18.52
N TYR A 64 -6.17 -23.83 -17.26
CA TYR A 64 -6.18 -22.89 -16.14
C TYR A 64 -4.77 -22.53 -15.64
N LEU A 65 -3.78 -23.40 -15.84
CA LEU A 65 -2.38 -23.15 -15.47
C LEU A 65 -1.62 -22.41 -16.57
N ALA A 66 -1.86 -22.73 -17.85
CA ALA A 66 -1.22 -22.06 -18.99
C ALA A 66 -1.52 -20.55 -19.14
N ARG A 67 -2.41 -19.97 -18.31
CA ARG A 67 -2.73 -18.54 -18.30
C ARG A 67 -1.93 -17.75 -17.26
N LEU A 68 -1.24 -18.43 -16.34
CA LEU A 68 -0.49 -17.77 -15.29
C LEU A 68 1.03 -17.88 -15.46
N GLU A 69 1.55 -18.91 -16.16
CA GLU A 69 2.99 -19.12 -16.42
C GLU A 69 3.68 -17.88 -17.03
N ALA A 70 4.17 -16.97 -16.18
CA ALA A 70 4.75 -15.71 -16.61
C ALA A 70 6.26 -15.83 -16.85
N PHE A 71 6.91 -16.70 -16.08
CA PHE A 71 8.36 -16.88 -16.08
C PHE A 71 8.72 -18.37 -16.16
N ASP A 72 9.94 -18.65 -16.63
CA ASP A 72 10.45 -20.01 -16.79
C ASP A 72 11.31 -20.46 -15.58
N ASP A 73 11.70 -19.52 -14.70
CA ASP A 73 12.66 -19.75 -13.60
C ASP A 73 12.03 -19.78 -12.21
N ASP A 74 10.70 -19.72 -12.11
CA ASP A 74 9.92 -19.91 -10.90
C ASP A 74 9.16 -21.25 -10.84
N ASP A 75 9.19 -22.06 -11.90
CA ASP A 75 8.67 -23.43 -11.92
C ASP A 75 9.12 -24.24 -10.68
N GLY A 76 8.15 -24.75 -9.92
CA GLY A 76 8.40 -25.55 -8.73
C GLY A 76 8.84 -24.75 -7.51
N ASN A 77 8.87 -23.42 -7.60
CA ASN A 77 9.00 -22.55 -6.44
C ASN A 77 7.70 -22.58 -5.63
N PRO A 78 7.74 -22.73 -4.29
CA PRO A 78 6.54 -22.64 -3.46
C PRO A 78 5.75 -21.33 -3.61
N LEU A 79 6.37 -20.28 -4.17
CA LEU A 79 5.82 -18.94 -4.40
C LEU A 79 5.44 -18.68 -5.88
N GLU A 80 5.52 -19.67 -6.76
CA GLU A 80 5.19 -19.57 -8.20
C GLU A 80 3.84 -18.87 -8.42
N ARG A 81 2.80 -19.32 -7.70
CA ARG A 81 1.46 -18.73 -7.79
C ARG A 81 1.42 -17.25 -7.42
N GLU A 82 2.20 -16.83 -6.43
CA GLU A 82 2.28 -15.43 -6.01
C GLU A 82 3.06 -14.59 -7.04
N ILE A 83 4.12 -15.15 -7.62
CA ILE A 83 4.95 -14.51 -8.65
C ILE A 83 4.11 -14.25 -9.90
N ASP A 84 3.43 -15.28 -10.40
CA ASP A 84 2.54 -15.18 -11.56
C ASP A 84 1.40 -14.19 -11.34
N ALA A 85 0.85 -14.15 -10.13
CA ALA A 85 -0.20 -13.19 -9.80
C ALA A 85 0.28 -11.75 -9.89
N LEU A 86 1.52 -11.46 -9.45
CA LEU A 86 2.11 -10.12 -9.60
C LEU A 86 2.36 -9.76 -11.06
N ALA A 87 2.83 -10.72 -11.87
CA ALA A 87 3.06 -10.51 -13.29
C ALA A 87 1.76 -10.26 -14.04
N HIS A 88 0.72 -11.06 -13.76
CA HIS A 88 -0.60 -10.90 -14.35
C HIS A 88 -1.25 -9.57 -13.98
N ALA A 89 -1.00 -9.07 -12.77
CA ALA A 89 -1.45 -7.75 -12.33
C ALA A 89 -0.62 -6.59 -12.91
N GLY A 90 0.42 -6.86 -13.71
CA GLY A 90 1.32 -5.85 -14.27
C GLY A 90 2.24 -5.18 -13.24
N ILE A 91 2.36 -5.75 -12.03
CA ILE A 91 3.17 -5.20 -10.95
C ILE A 91 4.66 -5.44 -11.22
N THR A 92 5.00 -6.53 -11.89
CA THR A 92 6.38 -6.91 -12.22
C THR A 92 6.50 -7.41 -13.66
N GLY A 93 7.61 -7.06 -14.32
CA GLY A 93 8.03 -7.65 -15.59
C GLY A 93 9.17 -8.66 -15.45
N GLY A 94 9.59 -8.97 -14.22
CA GLY A 94 10.74 -9.82 -13.93
C GLY A 94 12.09 -9.12 -14.10
N CYS A 95 13.16 -9.93 -14.13
CA CYS A 95 14.56 -9.49 -14.25
C CYS A 95 15.11 -9.63 -15.68
N GLY A 96 14.32 -10.14 -16.61
CA GLY A 96 14.68 -10.34 -18.01
C GLY A 96 13.58 -11.09 -18.76
N GLU A 97 13.85 -11.41 -20.03
CA GLU A 97 12.91 -12.16 -20.85
C GLU A 97 12.55 -13.49 -20.19
N ARG A 98 11.26 -13.66 -19.89
CA ARG A 98 10.68 -14.85 -19.22
C ARG A 98 11.40 -15.28 -17.94
N ARG A 99 12.04 -14.35 -17.20
CA ARG A 99 12.67 -14.67 -15.90
C ARG A 99 12.25 -13.71 -14.80
N PHE A 100 11.90 -14.24 -13.65
CA PHE A 100 11.59 -13.51 -12.43
C PHE A 100 12.82 -13.31 -11.52
N CYS A 101 13.77 -14.24 -11.51
CA CYS A 101 14.89 -14.30 -10.57
C CYS A 101 14.45 -14.37 -9.08
N PRO A 102 13.74 -15.43 -8.63
CA PRO A 102 13.05 -15.47 -7.32
C PRO A 102 13.97 -15.34 -6.10
N ASN A 103 15.25 -15.65 -6.24
CA ASN A 103 16.24 -15.56 -5.15
C ASN A 103 17.09 -14.29 -5.21
N ALA A 104 16.90 -13.43 -6.21
CA ALA A 104 17.64 -12.17 -6.33
C ALA A 104 17.15 -11.15 -5.30
N LEU A 105 18.07 -10.32 -4.81
CA LEU A 105 17.69 -9.20 -3.95
C LEU A 105 16.95 -8.14 -4.76
N VAL A 106 15.90 -7.58 -4.17
CA VAL A 106 15.14 -6.49 -4.78
C VAL A 106 15.96 -5.20 -4.66
N SER A 107 16.32 -4.62 -5.82
CA SER A 107 16.94 -3.30 -5.90
C SER A 107 15.93 -2.21 -5.54
N ARG A 108 16.43 -1.04 -5.17
CA ARG A 108 15.59 0.12 -4.87
C ARG A 108 14.75 0.54 -6.08
N ALA A 109 15.30 0.44 -7.29
CA ALA A 109 14.57 0.70 -8.52
C ALA A 109 13.42 -0.29 -8.77
N ALA A 110 13.66 -1.59 -8.59
CA ALA A 110 12.61 -2.60 -8.70
C ALA A 110 11.51 -2.40 -7.65
N MET A 111 11.88 -2.02 -6.41
CA MET A 111 10.92 -1.64 -5.38
C MET A 111 10.05 -0.45 -5.79
N ALA A 112 10.62 0.60 -6.42
CA ALA A 112 9.82 1.70 -6.95
C ALA A 112 8.82 1.22 -8.00
N THR A 113 9.22 0.34 -8.91
CA THR A 113 8.31 -0.23 -9.92
C THR A 113 7.17 -1.00 -9.26
N PHE A 114 7.46 -1.87 -8.29
CA PHE A 114 6.41 -2.63 -7.60
C PHE A 114 5.43 -1.71 -6.90
N VAL A 115 5.90 -0.67 -6.21
CA VAL A 115 5.02 0.28 -5.51
C VAL A 115 4.26 1.17 -6.49
N ALA A 116 4.90 1.68 -7.54
CA ALA A 116 4.24 2.52 -8.53
C ALA A 116 3.11 1.78 -9.24
N ASN A 117 3.37 0.54 -9.68
CA ASN A 117 2.39 -0.24 -10.40
C ASN A 117 1.28 -0.76 -9.47
N ALA A 118 1.63 -1.26 -8.28
CA ALA A 118 0.63 -1.80 -7.35
C ALA A 118 -0.37 -0.74 -6.82
N PHE A 119 0.06 0.52 -6.76
CA PHE A 119 -0.79 1.64 -6.35
C PHE A 119 -1.26 2.51 -7.53
N GLU A 120 -1.01 2.06 -8.77
CA GLU A 120 -1.39 2.75 -10.00
C GLU A 120 -1.03 4.25 -9.99
N LEU A 121 0.19 4.56 -9.54
CA LEU A 121 0.61 5.95 -9.32
C LEU A 121 0.71 6.69 -10.67
N PRO A 122 0.20 7.94 -10.75
CA PRO A 122 0.32 8.73 -11.95
C PRO A 122 1.79 9.06 -12.25
N PRO A 123 2.15 9.30 -13.52
CA PRO A 123 3.49 9.73 -13.90
C PRO A 123 3.95 10.97 -13.13
N GLY A 124 5.21 10.98 -12.71
CA GLY A 124 5.87 12.13 -12.11
C GLY A 124 6.77 12.88 -13.09
N PRO A 125 7.19 14.12 -12.76
CA PRO A 125 8.32 14.76 -13.43
C PRO A 125 9.65 14.12 -12.99
N ASP A 126 10.68 14.25 -13.82
CA ASP A 126 12.07 13.87 -13.53
C ASP A 126 12.53 14.48 -12.19
N ALA A 127 12.78 13.59 -11.22
CA ALA A 127 13.14 13.95 -9.86
C ALA A 127 14.62 13.75 -9.51
N PHE A 128 15.34 12.86 -10.22
CA PHE A 128 16.71 12.46 -9.85
C PHE A 128 17.63 12.36 -11.07
N ASP A 129 18.92 12.58 -10.86
CA ASP A 129 19.91 12.58 -11.95
C ASP A 129 20.50 11.17 -12.21
N ASP A 130 20.24 10.19 -11.32
CA ASP A 130 20.86 8.86 -11.34
C ASP A 130 19.86 7.69 -11.44
N ASP A 131 18.65 7.93 -11.93
CA ASP A 131 17.55 6.95 -12.01
C ASP A 131 17.23 6.47 -13.44
N GLY A 132 18.00 6.90 -14.44
CA GLY A 132 17.80 6.54 -15.83
C GLY A 132 17.63 5.04 -16.09
N GLY A 133 16.82 4.71 -17.10
CA GLY A 133 16.58 3.34 -17.55
C GLY A 133 15.13 2.88 -17.34
N VAL A 134 14.90 1.56 -17.33
CA VAL A 134 13.53 1.01 -17.38
C VAL A 134 12.66 1.32 -16.16
N HIS A 135 13.28 1.67 -15.03
CA HIS A 135 12.58 1.98 -13.78
C HIS A 135 12.36 3.48 -13.56
N GLU A 136 12.97 4.35 -14.37
CA GLU A 136 12.91 5.82 -14.24
C GLU A 136 11.47 6.32 -14.11
N PRO A 137 10.49 5.93 -14.97
CA PRO A 137 9.13 6.45 -14.85
C PRO A 137 8.47 6.10 -13.53
N ALA A 138 8.74 4.90 -13.00
CA ALA A 138 8.21 4.47 -11.71
C ALA A 138 8.90 5.19 -10.55
N ILE A 139 10.19 5.49 -10.66
CA ILE A 139 10.96 6.26 -9.68
C ILE A 139 10.40 7.67 -9.58
N ASP A 140 10.12 8.32 -10.71
CA ASP A 140 9.49 9.63 -10.77
C ASP A 140 8.07 9.60 -10.19
N SER A 141 7.27 8.59 -10.54
CA SER A 141 5.93 8.41 -9.97
C SER A 141 5.99 8.30 -8.45
N VAL A 142 6.89 7.49 -7.87
CA VAL A 142 7.01 7.37 -6.40
C VAL A 142 7.57 8.65 -5.74
N ALA A 143 8.33 9.47 -6.48
CA ALA A 143 8.88 10.74 -6.01
C ALA A 143 7.83 11.86 -6.01
N ALA A 144 7.10 12.03 -7.11
CA ALA A 144 5.91 12.89 -7.19
C ALA A 144 4.87 12.47 -6.14
N ALA A 145 4.83 11.16 -5.88
CA ALA A 145 4.03 10.59 -4.83
C ALA A 145 4.54 10.87 -3.39
N GLY A 146 5.70 11.50 -3.17
CA GLY A 146 6.24 11.72 -1.82
C GLY A 146 6.51 10.42 -1.04
N ILE A 147 6.60 9.28 -1.73
CA ILE A 147 6.90 7.97 -1.12
C ILE A 147 8.40 7.84 -0.88
N THR A 148 9.21 8.48 -1.71
CA THR A 148 10.68 8.50 -1.60
C THR A 148 11.21 9.93 -1.68
N ASN A 149 12.33 10.18 -1.01
CA ASN A 149 13.15 11.39 -1.14
C ASN A 149 14.53 11.08 -1.75
N GLY A 150 14.70 9.88 -2.30
CA GLY A 150 16.00 9.39 -2.77
C GLY A 150 16.97 9.05 -1.63
N CYS A 151 18.25 9.01 -1.97
CA CYS A 151 19.38 8.76 -1.07
C CYS A 151 20.26 10.01 -0.86
N GLY A 152 19.96 11.12 -1.54
CA GLY A 152 20.68 12.39 -1.44
C GLY A 152 20.06 13.44 -2.37
N PRO A 153 20.64 14.66 -2.42
CA PRO A 153 20.16 15.71 -3.32
C PRO A 153 20.17 15.22 -4.77
N ARG A 154 18.99 15.22 -5.41
CA ARG A 154 18.77 14.73 -6.78
C ARG A 154 19.35 13.33 -7.06
N ARG A 155 19.48 12.46 -6.05
CA ARG A 155 19.95 11.08 -6.23
C ARG A 155 18.98 10.06 -5.64
N TYR A 156 18.65 9.04 -6.41
CA TYR A 156 17.81 7.92 -6.03
C TYR A 156 18.60 6.70 -5.54
N CYS A 157 19.80 6.44 -6.07
CA CYS A 157 20.58 5.22 -5.83
C CYS A 157 19.87 3.90 -6.25
N PRO A 158 19.51 3.73 -7.53
CA PRO A 158 18.62 2.66 -8.01
C PRO A 158 19.11 1.23 -7.74
N SER A 159 20.43 0.99 -7.85
CA SER A 159 21.02 -0.35 -7.73
C SER A 159 21.17 -0.85 -6.30
N THR A 160 20.93 0.00 -5.30
CA THR A 160 21.10 -0.37 -3.89
C THR A 160 20.00 -1.32 -3.42
N PRO A 161 20.32 -2.41 -2.69
CA PRO A 161 19.29 -3.24 -2.07
C PRO A 161 18.48 -2.46 -1.03
N VAL A 162 17.19 -2.77 -0.91
CA VAL A 162 16.30 -2.13 0.07
C VAL A 162 16.34 -2.89 1.39
N SER A 163 16.67 -2.21 2.49
CA SER A 163 16.58 -2.82 3.82
C SER A 163 15.12 -2.97 4.27
N ARG A 164 14.84 -3.89 5.20
CA ARG A 164 13.49 -4.08 5.76
C ARG A 164 12.89 -2.79 6.33
N ALA A 165 13.70 -1.94 6.96
CA ALA A 165 13.27 -0.65 7.49
C ALA A 165 12.91 0.34 6.37
N GLN A 166 13.66 0.35 5.27
CA GLN A 166 13.35 1.17 4.11
C GLN A 166 12.06 0.70 3.42
N MET A 167 11.87 -0.61 3.26
CA MET A 167 10.63 -1.17 2.72
C MET A 167 9.41 -0.76 3.56
N ALA A 168 9.51 -0.82 4.89
CA ALA A 168 8.45 -0.35 5.78
C ALA A 168 8.13 1.15 5.58
N ALA A 169 9.15 1.98 5.31
CA ALA A 169 8.94 3.39 5.02
C ALA A 169 8.22 3.63 3.69
N PHE A 170 8.57 2.88 2.63
CA PHE A 170 7.86 2.93 1.34
C PHE A 170 6.39 2.54 1.52
N LEU A 171 6.13 1.37 2.11
CA LEU A 171 4.77 0.85 2.30
C LEU A 171 3.92 1.76 3.17
N ARG A 172 4.46 2.28 4.28
CA ARG A 172 3.71 3.22 5.13
C ARG A 172 3.28 4.45 4.34
N ARG A 173 4.19 5.07 3.60
CA ARG A 173 3.88 6.29 2.82
C ARG A 173 2.91 6.02 1.68
N ALA A 174 2.98 4.84 1.06
CA ALA A 174 2.04 4.44 0.03
C ALA A 174 0.62 4.20 0.59
N LEU A 175 0.51 3.54 1.75
CA LEU A 175 -0.77 3.16 2.37
C LEU A 175 -1.51 4.30 3.07
N THR A 176 -0.80 5.33 3.56
CA THR A 176 -1.41 6.44 4.31
C THR A 176 -1.58 7.70 3.47
N ARG A 177 -1.67 7.54 2.15
CA ARG A 177 -1.65 8.64 1.20
C ARG A 177 -3.05 9.13 0.85
#